data_AF-A0A2H0LYC2-F1
#
_entry.id   AF-A0A2H0LYC2-F1
#
_cell.length_a   1.000
_cell.length_b   1.000
_cell.length_c   1.000
_cell.angle_alpha   90.00
_cell.angle_beta   90.00
_cell.angle_gamma   90.00
#
_symmetry.space_group_name_H-M   'P 1'
#
loop_
_entity.id
_entity.type
_entity.pdbx_description
1 polymer ?
#
loop_
_entity_poly.entity_id
_entity_poly.type
_entity_poly.pdbx_seq_one_letter_code
_entity_poly.pdbx_strand_id
1 'polypeptide(L)'
;MFGYGGGCIGEVFRLGIILGGIFLIICRVSNWRLPFSYLFTVALFSFLGNKFAPAKFAPVYFQLLTGGLLFGALFMITDPVTCPFTKAGKWIGGIILGLLTVLIRAISGYVEGVMFSILMFNALTPLIDHIVLSIKYNRPKI
;
A
#
# COMPACT_ATOMS: atom_id res chain seq x y z
N MET A 1 -3.84 23.78 -0.12
CA MET A 1 -2.53 23.75 -0.82
C MET A 1 -1.42 24.44 -0.03
N PHE A 2 -1.76 25.30 0.94
CA PHE A 2 -0.97 25.52 2.17
C PHE A 2 -1.63 24.75 3.31
N GLY A 3 -0.86 24.34 4.33
CA GLY A 3 -1.26 23.47 5.45
C GLY A 3 -2.33 24.04 6.39
N TYR A 4 -3.52 24.31 5.86
CA TYR A 4 -4.72 24.74 6.60
C TYR A 4 -5.92 23.87 6.19
N GLY A 5 -5.79 22.56 6.39
CA GLY A 5 -6.89 21.62 6.24
C GLY A 5 -6.71 20.51 7.26
N GLY A 6 -7.72 20.31 8.11
CA GLY A 6 -7.66 19.42 9.28
C GLY A 6 -7.12 18.03 8.94
N GLY A 7 -5.97 17.71 9.54
CA GLY A 7 -5.27 16.44 9.48
C GLY A 7 -4.07 16.48 10.43
N CYS A 8 -3.59 15.33 10.89
CA CYS A 8 -2.43 15.25 11.77
C CYS A 8 -1.17 15.84 11.09
N ILE A 9 -0.22 16.41 11.84
CA ILE A 9 1.00 17.07 11.31
C ILE A 9 1.75 16.21 10.27
N GLY A 10 1.80 14.89 10.48
CA GLY A 10 2.41 13.93 9.54
C GLY A 10 1.68 13.82 8.19
N GLU A 11 0.38 14.14 8.15
CA GLU A 11 -0.45 14.18 6.95
C GLU A 11 -0.31 15.50 6.18
N VAL A 12 0.16 16.56 6.83
CA VAL A 12 0.41 17.87 6.21
C VAL A 12 1.81 17.91 5.55
N PHE A 13 2.78 17.16 6.09
CA PHE A 13 4.15 17.04 5.57
C PHE A 13 4.28 16.08 4.36
N ARG A 14 3.29 16.08 3.46
CA ARG A 14 3.24 15.21 2.26
C ARG A 14 4.47 15.34 1.38
N LEU A 15 4.98 16.57 1.22
CA LEU A 15 6.18 16.84 0.43
C LEU A 15 7.42 16.17 1.03
N GLY A 16 7.58 16.18 2.35
CA GLY A 16 8.68 15.50 3.04
C GLY A 16 8.61 13.99 2.92
N ILE A 17 7.40 13.41 3.01
CA ILE A 17 7.18 11.97 2.84
C ILE A 17 7.50 11.53 1.41
N ILE A 18 7.04 12.29 0.41
CA ILE A 18 7.33 11.99 -1.00
C ILE A 18 8.83 12.13 -1.27
N LEU A 19 9.48 13.19 -0.80
CA LEU A 19 10.93 13.38 -0.96
C LEU A 19 11.72 12.27 -0.26
N GLY A 20 11.35 11.89 0.97
CA GLY A 20 12.00 10.79 1.70
C GLY A 20 11.76 9.43 1.04
N GLY A 21 10.56 9.18 0.50
CA GLY A 21 10.27 7.96 -0.26
C GLY A 21 11.06 7.88 -1.56
N ILE A 22 11.18 9.00 -2.29
CA ILE A 22 12.03 9.08 -3.50
C ILE A 22 13.49 8.85 -3.14
N PHE A 23 13.97 9.45 -2.04
CA PHE A 23 15.33 9.24 -1.54
C PHE A 23 15.60 7.75 -1.23
N LEU A 24 14.67 7.06 -0.56
CA LEU A 24 14.79 5.63 -0.25
C LEU A 24 14.78 4.73 -1.50
N ILE A 25 14.02 5.10 -2.53
CA ILE A 25 14.01 4.40 -3.81
C ILE A 25 15.36 4.60 -4.53
N ILE A 26 15.92 5.81 -4.50
CA ILE A 26 17.23 6.13 -5.10
C ILE A 26 18.36 5.37 -4.38
N CYS A 27 18.32 5.31 -3.05
CA CYS A 27 19.29 4.55 -2.24
C CYS A 27 19.18 3.03 -2.44
N ARG A 28 18.25 2.52 -3.26
CA ARG A 28 18.01 1.09 -3.53
C ARG A 28 17.73 0.22 -2.29
N VAL A 29 17.50 0.84 -1.14
CA VAL A 29 17.06 0.15 0.08
C VAL A 29 15.62 -0.35 -0.11
N SER A 30 14.79 0.43 -0.81
CA SER A 30 13.40 0.11 -1.09
C SER A 30 13.19 -0.34 -2.54
N ASN A 31 12.46 -1.45 -2.72
CA ASN A 31 12.03 -1.91 -4.04
C ASN A 31 10.80 -1.12 -4.49
N TRP A 32 10.96 -0.23 -5.47
CA TRP A 32 9.89 0.61 -6.05
C TRP A 32 8.62 -0.12 -6.51
N ARG A 33 8.70 -1.43 -6.80
CA ARG A 33 7.57 -2.24 -7.31
C ARG A 33 6.43 -2.37 -6.30
N LEU A 34 6.79 -2.56 -5.04
CA LEU A 34 5.85 -2.78 -3.94
C LEU A 34 5.03 -1.51 -3.61
N PRO A 35 5.65 -0.33 -3.34
CA PRO A 35 4.92 0.91 -3.09
C PRO A 35 4.15 1.36 -4.33
N PHE A 36 4.69 1.17 -5.54
CA PHE A 36 4.00 1.51 -6.77
C PHE A 36 2.72 0.68 -6.96
N SER A 37 2.82 -0.64 -6.79
CA SER A 37 1.65 -1.54 -6.91
C SER A 37 0.59 -1.25 -5.85
N TYR A 38 1.02 -0.93 -4.63
CA TYR A 38 0.11 -0.55 -3.54
C TYR A 38 -0.63 0.76 -3.84
N LEU A 39 0.10 1.83 -4.19
CA LEU A 39 -0.53 3.11 -4.54
C LEU A 39 -1.44 3.01 -5.76
N PHE A 40 -1.02 2.27 -6.78
CA PHE A 40 -1.82 2.05 -7.99
C PHE A 40 -3.13 1.35 -7.67
N THR A 41 -3.09 0.28 -6.86
CA THR A 41 -4.31 -0.45 -6.50
C THR A 41 -5.24 0.36 -5.61
N VAL A 42 -4.73 1.04 -4.60
CA VAL A 42 -5.55 1.95 -3.77
C VAL A 42 -6.21 3.01 -4.65
N ALA A 43 -5.46 3.67 -5.54
CA ALA A 43 -6.02 4.68 -6.44
C ALA A 43 -7.12 4.11 -7.36
N LEU A 44 -6.87 2.94 -7.96
CA LEU A 44 -7.82 2.28 -8.85
C LEU A 44 -9.10 1.86 -8.11
N PHE A 45 -8.96 1.20 -6.97
CA PHE A 45 -10.10 0.71 -6.18
C PHE A 45 -10.87 1.86 -5.51
N SER A 46 -10.20 2.91 -5.07
CA SER A 46 -10.89 4.12 -4.59
C SER A 46 -11.62 4.85 -5.72
N PHE A 47 -11.08 4.89 -6.94
CA PHE A 47 -11.75 5.50 -8.09
C PHE A 47 -13.00 4.72 -8.49
N LEU A 48 -12.88 3.38 -8.58
CA LEU A 48 -14.00 2.48 -8.84
C LEU A 48 -15.05 2.58 -7.72
N GLY A 49 -14.63 2.51 -6.46
CA GLY A 49 -15.52 2.60 -5.30
C GLY A 49 -16.31 3.91 -5.22
N ASN A 50 -15.67 5.03 -5.55
CA ASN A 50 -16.35 6.33 -5.62
C ASN A 50 -17.40 6.40 -6.74
N LYS A 51 -17.14 5.75 -7.89
CA LYS A 51 -18.09 5.68 -9.01
C LYS A 51 -19.31 4.80 -8.71
N PHE A 52 -19.15 3.72 -7.95
CA PHE A 52 -20.24 2.78 -7.64
C PHE A 52 -21.01 3.11 -6.36
N ALA A 53 -20.39 3.73 -5.35
CA ALA A 53 -21.04 4.04 -4.06
C ALA A 53 -20.48 5.33 -3.41
N PRO A 54 -20.95 6.51 -3.82
CA PRO A 54 -20.45 7.81 -3.35
C PRO A 54 -20.69 8.07 -1.85
N ALA A 55 -21.61 7.35 -1.21
CA ALA A 55 -21.94 7.52 0.22
C ALA A 55 -20.99 6.78 1.18
N LYS A 56 -20.19 5.82 0.69
CA LYS A 56 -19.28 5.01 1.53
C LYS A 56 -17.80 5.19 1.17
N PHE A 57 -17.49 5.64 -0.04
CA PHE A 57 -16.11 5.82 -0.50
C PHE A 57 -15.76 7.29 -0.67
N ALA A 58 -14.88 7.78 0.21
CA ALA A 58 -14.31 9.11 0.10
C ALA A 58 -13.57 9.29 -1.25
N PRO A 59 -13.49 10.54 -1.77
CA PRO A 59 -12.81 10.80 -3.04
C PRO A 59 -11.36 10.32 -2.99
N VAL A 60 -10.84 9.84 -4.14
CA VAL A 60 -9.49 9.26 -4.29
C VAL A 60 -8.41 10.13 -3.65
N TYR A 61 -8.51 11.44 -3.86
CA TYR A 61 -7.59 12.40 -3.24
C TYR A 61 -7.63 12.34 -1.72
N PHE A 62 -8.81 12.30 -1.10
CA PHE A 62 -8.92 12.16 0.36
C PHE A 62 -8.34 10.83 0.81
N GLN A 63 -8.66 9.72 0.14
CA GLN A 63 -8.18 8.39 0.54
C GLN A 63 -6.65 8.23 0.44
N LEU A 64 -6.02 8.79 -0.60
CA LEU A 64 -4.57 8.76 -0.78
C LEU A 64 -3.84 9.74 0.14
N LEU A 65 -4.50 10.87 0.45
CA LEU A 65 -3.91 11.96 1.21
C LEU A 65 -4.20 11.89 2.71
N THR A 66 -4.98 10.90 3.17
CA THR A 66 -5.39 10.77 4.58
C THR A 66 -5.09 9.41 5.22
N GLY A 67 -4.76 9.40 6.51
CA GLY A 67 -4.55 8.19 7.31
C GLY A 67 -3.20 7.53 7.14
N GLY A 68 -2.17 8.34 6.92
CA GLY A 68 -0.80 7.85 6.83
C GLY A 68 -0.55 6.90 5.65
N LEU A 69 -1.43 6.83 4.65
CA LEU A 69 -1.30 5.89 3.53
C LEU A 69 0.00 6.09 2.76
N LEU A 70 0.36 7.34 2.46
CA LEU A 70 1.64 7.70 1.83
C LEU A 70 2.84 7.29 2.69
N PHE A 71 2.75 7.45 4.01
CA PHE A 71 3.80 7.02 4.93
C PHE A 71 3.91 5.49 4.99
N GLY A 72 2.77 4.80 5.12
CA GLY A 72 2.68 3.35 5.09
C GLY A 72 3.22 2.78 3.79
N ALA A 73 2.88 3.37 2.64
CA ALA A 73 3.35 2.98 1.31
C ALA A 73 4.87 3.07 1.19
N LEU A 74 5.46 4.18 1.62
CA LEU A 74 6.86 4.49 1.31
C LEU A 74 7.87 4.06 2.39
N PHE A 75 7.43 3.90 3.65
CA PHE A 75 8.32 3.63 4.78
C PHE A 75 8.01 2.33 5.49
N MET A 76 6.73 2.01 5.73
CA MET A 76 6.37 0.78 6.44
C MET A 76 6.43 -0.41 5.49
N ILE A 77 5.62 -0.41 4.44
CA ILE A 77 5.49 -1.53 3.51
C ILE A 77 6.82 -1.94 2.87
N THR A 78 7.79 -1.03 2.79
CA THR A 78 9.09 -1.26 2.16
C THR A 78 10.13 -1.90 3.08
N ASP A 79 9.76 -2.30 4.30
CA ASP A 79 10.69 -2.91 5.24
C ASP A 79 11.20 -4.29 4.73
N PRO A 80 12.53 -4.53 4.70
CA PRO A 80 13.11 -5.69 4.00
C PRO A 80 12.86 -7.03 4.71
N VAL A 81 12.39 -7.00 5.96
CA VAL A 81 12.20 -8.20 6.79
C VAL A 81 10.81 -8.80 6.57
N THR A 82 9.78 -7.96 6.38
CA THR A 82 8.41 -8.45 6.21
C THR A 82 7.94 -8.47 4.76
N CYS A 83 8.71 -7.91 3.82
CA CYS A 83 8.40 -7.96 2.39
C CYS A 83 8.60 -9.35 1.75
N PRO A 84 7.76 -9.75 0.77
CA PRO A 84 8.00 -10.96 -0.01
C PRO A 84 9.30 -10.86 -0.83
N PHE A 85 10.10 -11.91 -0.83
CA PHE A 85 11.42 -11.91 -1.48
C PHE A 85 11.30 -11.97 -3.02
N THR A 86 10.29 -12.68 -3.53
CA THR A 86 10.11 -12.91 -4.97
C THR A 86 9.60 -11.68 -5.74
N LYS A 87 10.08 -11.49 -6.98
CA LYS A 87 9.63 -10.38 -7.85
C LYS A 87 8.13 -10.40 -8.12
N ALA A 88 7.54 -11.59 -8.31
CA ALA A 88 6.10 -11.77 -8.52
C ALA A 88 5.31 -11.58 -7.22
N GLY A 89 5.82 -12.07 -6.09
CA GLY A 89 5.22 -11.86 -4.77
C GLY A 89 5.10 -10.39 -4.39
N LYS A 90 6.07 -9.54 -4.77
CA LYS A 90 5.98 -8.08 -4.57
C LYS A 90 4.82 -7.42 -5.33
N TRP A 91 4.52 -7.85 -6.56
CA TRP A 91 3.37 -7.32 -7.30
C TRP A 91 2.05 -7.79 -6.69
N ILE A 92 1.92 -9.10 -6.46
CA ILE A 92 0.71 -9.68 -5.88
C ILE A 92 0.45 -9.13 -4.47
N GLY A 93 1.50 -9.00 -3.67
CA GLY A 93 1.41 -8.48 -2.32
C GLY A 93 0.97 -7.03 -2.26
N GLY A 94 1.53 -6.17 -3.11
CA GLY A 94 1.08 -4.78 -3.23
C GLY A 94 -0.40 -4.66 -3.62
N ILE A 95 -0.88 -5.54 -4.51
CA ILE A 95 -2.29 -5.60 -4.91
C ILE A 95 -3.19 -6.03 -3.74
N ILE A 96 -2.83 -7.11 -3.06
CA ILE A 96 -3.60 -7.65 -1.92
C ILE A 96 -3.70 -6.60 -0.82
N LEU A 97 -2.58 -5.97 -0.47
CA LEU A 97 -2.52 -4.97 0.57
C LEU A 97 -3.33 -3.71 0.22
N GLY A 98 -3.27 -3.24 -1.03
CA GLY A 98 -4.04 -2.10 -1.49
C GLY A 98 -5.55 -2.36 -1.43
N LEU A 99 -5.96 -3.56 -1.84
CA LEU A 99 -7.35 -4.01 -1.75
C LEU A 99 -7.80 -4.12 -0.28
N LEU A 100 -6.97 -4.70 0.58
CA LEU A 100 -7.26 -4.83 2.02
C LEU A 100 -7.43 -3.46 2.67
N THR A 101 -6.58 -2.50 2.32
CA THR A 101 -6.66 -1.12 2.82
C THR A 101 -7.97 -0.45 2.41
N VAL A 102 -8.38 -0.58 1.15
CA VAL A 102 -9.63 0.01 0.67
C VAL A 102 -10.85 -0.65 1.33
N LEU A 103 -10.85 -1.98 1.48
CA LEU A 103 -11.92 -2.71 2.16
C LEU A 103 -12.05 -2.32 3.63
N ILE A 104 -10.94 -2.32 4.38
CA ILE A 104 -10.96 -1.98 5.81
C ILE A 104 -11.46 -0.55 6.01
N ARG A 105 -11.01 0.40 5.17
CA ARG A 105 -11.48 1.78 5.27
C ARG A 105 -12.96 1.94 4.91
N ALA A 106 -13.46 1.19 3.94
CA ALA A 106 -14.86 1.22 3.53
C ALA A 106 -15.82 0.63 4.58
N ILE A 107 -15.37 -0.41 5.30
CA ILE A 107 -16.17 -1.10 6.32
C ILE A 107 -16.06 -0.41 7.68
N SER A 108 -14.85 0.02 8.04
CA SER A 108 -14.55 0.54 9.38
C SER A 108 -14.82 2.05 9.52
N GLY A 109 -14.77 2.82 8.43
CA GLY A 109 -14.91 4.29 8.46
C GLY A 109 -13.74 5.03 9.11
N TYR A 110 -12.80 4.30 9.75
CA TYR A 110 -11.61 4.86 10.34
C TYR A 110 -10.48 5.02 9.32
N VAL A 111 -9.91 6.21 9.33
CA VAL A 111 -8.81 6.64 8.48
C VAL A 111 -7.50 5.89 8.83
N GLU A 112 -7.35 5.41 10.06
CA GLU A 112 -6.23 4.59 10.58
C GLU A 112 -6.18 3.13 10.07
N GLY A 113 -7.12 2.72 9.21
CA GLY A 113 -7.21 1.34 8.68
C GLY A 113 -5.96 0.85 7.92
N VAL A 114 -5.04 1.76 7.55
CA VAL A 114 -3.80 1.44 6.85
C VAL A 114 -2.88 0.56 7.69
N MET A 115 -2.67 0.87 8.97
CA MET A 115 -1.75 0.12 9.83
C MET A 115 -2.22 -1.31 10.04
N PHE A 116 -3.52 -1.51 10.29
CA PHE A 116 -4.11 -2.85 10.40
C PHE A 116 -3.96 -3.65 9.11
N SER A 117 -4.09 -2.98 7.96
CA SER A 117 -3.91 -3.63 6.67
C SER A 117 -2.48 -4.12 6.45
N ILE A 118 -1.51 -3.30 6.83
CA ILE A 118 -0.08 -3.66 6.76
C ILE A 118 0.22 -4.83 7.69
N LEU A 119 -0.29 -4.81 8.93
CA LEU A 119 -0.09 -5.92 9.87
C LEU A 119 -0.67 -7.24 9.34
N MET A 120 -1.90 -7.22 8.79
CA MET A 120 -2.48 -8.41 8.16
C MET A 120 -1.68 -8.88 6.95
N PHE A 121 -1.21 -7.95 6.12
CA PHE A 121 -0.38 -8.29 4.96
C PHE A 121 0.96 -8.92 5.36
N ASN A 122 1.61 -8.40 6.39
CA ASN A 122 2.87 -8.93 6.89
C ASN A 122 2.68 -10.37 7.40
N ALA A 123 1.55 -10.67 8.05
CA ALA A 123 1.19 -12.04 8.43
C ALA A 123 0.94 -12.96 7.22
N LEU A 124 0.39 -12.43 6.12
CA LEU A 124 0.14 -13.17 4.88
C LEU A 124 1.36 -13.31 3.97
N THR A 125 2.40 -12.50 4.18
CA THR A 125 3.59 -12.51 3.34
C THR A 125 4.30 -13.87 3.24
N PRO A 126 4.56 -14.62 4.34
CA PRO A 126 5.18 -15.94 4.22
C PRO A 126 4.32 -16.91 3.40
N LEU A 127 2.99 -16.82 3.51
CA LEU A 127 2.07 -17.64 2.71
C LEU A 127 2.15 -17.30 1.22
N ILE A 128 2.19 -16.01 0.87
CA ILE A 128 2.33 -15.55 -0.51
C ILE A 128 3.65 -16.05 -1.11
N ASP A 129 4.76 -15.94 -0.36
CA ASP A 129 6.06 -16.38 -0.88
C ASP A 129 6.11 -17.89 -1.06
N HIS A 130 5.51 -18.67 -0.14
CA HIS A 130 5.42 -20.13 -0.27
C HIS A 130 4.61 -20.56 -1.51
N ILE A 131 3.50 -19.88 -1.80
CA ILE A 131 2.68 -20.14 -3.00
C ILE A 131 3.46 -19.80 -4.27
N VAL A 132 4.11 -18.63 -4.31
CA VAL A 132 4.88 -18.18 -5.49
C VAL A 132 6.10 -19.10 -5.74
N LEU A 133 6.79 -19.52 -4.68
CA LEU A 133 7.90 -20.46 -4.79
C LEU A 133 7.45 -21.84 -5.25
N SER A 134 6.33 -22.35 -4.73
CA SER A 134 5.74 -23.63 -5.17
C SER A 134 5.43 -23.61 -6.66
N ILE A 135 4.75 -22.58 -7.16
CA ILE A 135 4.44 -22.44 -8.60
C ILE A 135 5.71 -22.38 -9.46
N LYS A 136 6.77 -21.73 -8.96
CA LYS A 136 8.03 -21.60 -9.70
C LYS A 136 8.83 -22.91 -9.72
N TYR A 137 8.85 -23.65 -8.61
CA TYR A 137 9.57 -24.91 -8.50
C TYR A 137 8.85 -26.06 -9.21
N ASN A 138 7.52 -26.03 -9.28
CA ASN A 138 6.71 -27.04 -9.95
C ASN A 138 6.64 -26.87 -11.48
N ARG A 139 7.45 -25.98 -12.07
CA ARG A 139 7.66 -25.96 -13.52
C ARG A 139 8.63 -27.08 -13.90
N PRO A 140 8.22 -28.10 -14.68
CA PRO A 140 9.18 -29.02 -15.26
C PRO A 140 10.18 -28.19 -16.08
N LYS A 141 11.47 -28.39 -15.82
CA LYS A 141 12.53 -27.85 -16.68
C LYS A 141 12.35 -28.54 -18.04
N ILE A 142 11.87 -27.79 -19.03
CA ILE A 142 11.91 -28.17 -20.45
C ILE A 142 13.34 -27.93 -20.93
#